data_AF-A0A0G0S8A0-F1
#
_entry.id   AF-A0A0G0S8A0-F1
#
_cell.length_a   1.000
_cell.length_b   1.000
_cell.length_c   1.000
_cell.angle_alpha   90.00
_cell.angle_beta   90.00
_cell.angle_gamma   90.00
#
_symmetry.space_group_name_H-M   'P 1'
#
loop_
_entity.id
_entity.type
_entity.pdbx_description
1 polymer ?
#
loop_
_entity_poly.entity_id
_entity_poly.type
_entity_poly.pdbx_seq_one_letter_code
_entity_poly.pdbx_strand_id
1 'polypeptide(L)'
;FFKWVKQHLRIKSFYGTSPNAVKTQIWIALSIYFLVAIVKKRLNLSGSLHTILQILEVNLFEKKPIFKVVSDALKHESHDYECDQLNLFD
;
A
#
# COMPACT_ATOMS: atom_id res chain seq x y z
N PHE A 1 8.34 4.45 12.95
CA PHE A 1 8.09 3.24 12.13
C PHE A 1 7.20 2.23 12.85
N PHE A 2 7.64 1.59 13.96
CA PHE A 2 6.83 0.58 14.66
C PHE A 2 5.45 1.07 15.14
N LYS A 3 5.32 2.33 15.57
CA LYS A 3 4.00 2.94 15.87
C LYS A 3 3.06 2.89 14.66
N TRP A 4 3.57 3.24 13.48
CA TRP A 4 2.82 3.22 12.23
C TRP A 4 2.44 1.78 11.83
N VAL A 5 3.38 0.82 11.92
CA VAL A 5 3.10 -0.60 11.68
C VAL A 5 1.98 -1.09 12.59
N LYS A 6 2.06 -0.82 13.90
CA LYS A 6 1.00 -1.20 14.85
C LYS A 6 -0.37 -0.57 14.53
N GLN A 7 -0.39 0.63 13.95
CA GLN A 7 -1.64 1.31 13.59
C GLN A 7 -2.27 0.77 12.29
N HIS A 8 -1.45 0.28 11.34
CA HIS A 8 -1.90 -0.10 10.00
C HIS A 8 -1.92 -1.61 9.77
N LEU A 9 -1.27 -2.40 10.64
CA LEU A 9 -1.35 -3.85 10.63
C LEU A 9 -2.76 -4.30 11.03
N ARG A 10 -3.57 -4.69 10.04
CA ARG A 10 -4.89 -5.28 10.25
C ARG A 10 -4.88 -6.74 9.80
N ILE A 11 -4.71 -7.66 10.74
CA ILE A 11 -4.88 -9.10 10.49
C ILE A 11 -6.38 -9.41 10.61
N LYS A 12 -7.07 -9.57 9.47
CA LYS A 12 -8.50 -9.92 9.45
C LYS A 12 -8.78 -11.35 9.88
N SER A 13 -7.90 -12.28 9.52
CA SER A 13 -8.01 -13.69 9.88
C SER A 13 -6.62 -14.33 9.80
N PHE A 14 -6.40 -15.35 10.63
CA PHE A 14 -5.21 -16.19 10.55
C PHE A 14 -5.53 -17.40 9.68
N TYR A 15 -4.76 -17.61 8.61
CA TYR A 15 -4.93 -18.77 7.72
C TYR A 15 -4.52 -20.12 8.36
N GLY A 16 -3.88 -20.08 9.53
CA GLY A 16 -3.50 -21.26 10.28
C GLY A 16 -3.56 -20.95 11.77
N THR A 17 -4.15 -21.86 12.55
CA THR A 17 -4.44 -21.64 13.97
C THR A 17 -3.36 -22.22 14.90
N SER A 18 -2.38 -22.95 14.35
CA SER A 18 -1.28 -23.47 15.16
C SER A 18 -0.37 -22.33 15.65
N PRO A 19 0.25 -22.44 16.84
CA PRO A 19 1.12 -21.38 17.37
C PRO A 19 2.26 -21.00 16.41
N ASN A 20 2.80 -21.98 15.67
CA ASN A 20 3.86 -21.73 14.69
C ASN A 20 3.32 -21.02 13.44
N ALA A 21 2.13 -21.39 12.96
CA ALA A 21 1.51 -20.72 11.81
C ALA A 21 1.24 -19.24 12.11
N VAL A 22 0.69 -18.95 13.29
CA VAL A 22 0.42 -17.56 13.73
C VAL A 22 1.72 -16.76 13.85
N LYS A 23 2.77 -17.31 14.48
CA LYS A 23 4.08 -16.66 14.56
C LYS A 23 4.63 -16.33 13.18
N THR A 24 4.62 -17.30 12.27
CA THR A 24 5.08 -17.11 10.89
C THR A 24 4.31 -16.02 10.16
N GLN A 25 2.97 -15.99 10.30
CA GLN A 25 2.14 -14.96 9.68
C GLN A 25 2.49 -13.54 10.17
N ILE A 26 2.73 -13.38 11.47
CA ILE A 26 3.15 -12.09 12.05
C ILE A 26 4.52 -11.68 11.49
N TRP A 27 5.49 -12.60 11.43
CA TRP A 27 6.83 -12.33 10.88
C TRP A 27 6.80 -11.95 9.40
N ILE A 28 5.96 -12.62 8.60
CA ILE A 28 5.76 -12.30 7.19
C ILE A 28 5.14 -10.90 7.04
N ALA A 29 4.08 -10.61 7.80
CA ALA A 29 3.44 -9.30 7.76
C ALA A 29 4.45 -8.18 8.09
N LEU A 30 5.21 -8.33 9.19
CA LEU A 30 6.27 -7.37 9.55
C LEU A 30 7.30 -7.19 8.43
N SER A 31 7.73 -8.28 7.80
CA SER A 31 8.68 -8.25 6.68
C SER A 31 8.16 -7.44 5.49
N ILE A 32 6.87 -7.58 5.14
CA ILE A 32 6.25 -6.80 4.07
C ILE A 32 6.24 -5.30 4.40
N TYR A 33 5.86 -4.93 5.63
CA TYR A 33 5.88 -3.51 6.04
C TYR A 33 7.29 -2.90 6.03
N PHE A 34 8.31 -3.67 6.42
CA PHE A 34 9.70 -3.25 6.30
C PHE A 34 10.11 -3.08 4.84
N LEU A 35 9.73 -4.03 3.97
CA LEU A 35 10.04 -3.97 2.55
C LEU A 35 9.48 -2.71 1.90
N VAL A 36 8.22 -2.36 2.19
CA VAL A 36 7.59 -1.12 1.70
C VAL A 36 8.35 0.13 2.17
N ALA A 37 8.79 0.17 3.43
CA ALA A 37 9.58 1.29 3.93
C ALA A 37 10.96 1.40 3.28
N ILE A 38 11.62 0.27 2.99
CA ILE A 38 12.89 0.23 2.26
C ILE A 38 12.68 0.73 0.83
N VAL A 39 11.65 0.25 0.13
CA VAL A 39 11.30 0.68 -1.24
C VAL A 39 11.06 2.17 -1.28
N LYS A 40 10.24 2.72 -0.37
CA LYS A 40 10.02 4.16 -0.26
C LYS A 40 11.32 4.93 -0.11
N LYS A 41 12.21 4.48 0.77
CA LYS A 41 13.50 5.14 1.03
C LYS A 41 14.46 5.04 -0.16
N ARG A 42 14.49 3.88 -0.84
CA ARG A 42 15.41 3.62 -1.96
C ARG A 42 15.00 4.34 -3.23
N LEU A 43 13.71 4.44 -3.50
CA LEU A 43 13.15 5.07 -4.71
C LEU A 43 12.76 6.55 -4.49
N ASN A 44 12.97 7.07 -3.28
CA ASN A 44 12.64 8.43 -2.87
C ASN A 44 11.20 8.85 -3.25
N LEU A 45 10.25 7.94 -3.03
CA LEU A 45 8.86 8.13 -3.43
C LEU A 45 8.19 9.19 -2.56
N SER A 46 7.56 10.19 -3.21
CA SER A 46 6.62 11.10 -2.57
C SER A 46 5.36 10.34 -2.14
N GLY A 47 4.67 10.78 -1.09
CA GLY A 47 3.46 10.11 -0.58
C GLY A 47 3.65 9.33 0.73
N SER A 48 2.52 8.99 1.37
CA SER A 48 2.51 8.30 2.66
C SER A 48 2.89 6.82 2.50
N LEU A 49 3.41 6.18 3.56
CA LEU A 49 3.68 4.73 3.54
C LEU A 49 2.41 3.91 3.28
N HIS A 50 1.27 4.41 3.74
CA HIS A 50 -0.04 3.78 3.54
C HIS A 50 -0.46 3.82 2.07
N THR A 51 -0.33 4.99 1.41
CA THR A 51 -0.65 5.14 -0.01
C THR A 51 0.19 4.20 -0.87
N ILE A 52 1.50 4.13 -0.61
CA ILE A 52 2.41 3.23 -1.33
C ILE A 52 2.02 1.76 -1.10
N LEU A 53 1.67 1.39 0.13
CA LEU A 53 1.20 0.04 0.45
C LEU A 53 -0.09 -0.30 -0.32
N GLN A 54 -1.08 0.59 -0.34
CA GLN A 54 -2.33 0.38 -1.08
C GLN A 54 -2.10 0.25 -2.59
N ILE A 55 -1.27 1.12 -3.18
CA ILE A 55 -0.91 1.03 -4.59
C ILE A 55 -0.26 -0.33 -4.91
N LEU A 56 0.62 -0.80 -4.02
CA LEU A 56 1.27 -2.10 -4.19
C LEU A 56 0.30 -3.27 -4.02
N GLU A 57 -0.66 -3.18 -3.11
CA GLU A 57 -1.70 -4.19 -2.90
C GLU A 57 -2.59 -4.37 -4.16
N VAL A 58 -3.01 -3.27 -4.80
CA VAL A 58 -3.86 -3.35 -5.99
C VAL A 58 -3.08 -3.67 -7.27
N ASN A 59 -1.77 -3.40 -7.30
CA ASN A 59 -0.90 -3.67 -8.46
C ASN A 59 0.06 -4.86 -8.25
N LEU A 60 -0.18 -5.73 -7.26
CA LEU A 60 0.76 -6.78 -6.85
C LEU A 60 1.17 -7.73 -7.99
N PHE A 61 0.27 -7.93 -8.96
CA PHE A 61 0.47 -8.83 -10.09
C PHE A 61 0.87 -8.11 -11.39
N GLU A 62 0.99 -6.78 -11.36
CA GLU A 62 1.41 -6.02 -12.54
C GLU A 62 2.90 -6.21 -12.83
N LYS A 63 3.23 -6.50 -14.09
CA LYS A 63 4.62 -6.57 -14.57
C LYS A 63 5.14 -5.19 -14.97
N LYS A 64 5.12 -4.24 -14.04
CA LYS A 64 5.64 -2.88 -14.23
C LYS A 64 6.64 -2.54 -13.13
N PRO A 65 7.65 -1.69 -13.40
CA PRO A 65 8.57 -1.25 -12.37
C PRO A 65 7.82 -0.45 -11.30
N ILE A 66 8.06 -0.78 -10.02
CA ILE A 66 7.36 -0.19 -8.86
C ILE A 66 7.39 1.34 -8.89
N PHE A 67 8.52 1.94 -9.27
CA PHE A 67 8.66 3.38 -9.40
C PHE A 67 7.61 4.01 -10.33
N LYS A 68 7.36 3.37 -11.49
CA LYS A 68 6.38 3.86 -12.48
C LYS A 68 4.96 3.71 -11.94
N VAL A 69 4.64 2.55 -11.37
CA VAL A 69 3.32 2.27 -10.77
C VAL A 69 2.98 3.31 -9.69
N VAL A 70 3.92 3.58 -8.78
CA VAL A 70 3.69 4.55 -7.70
C VAL A 70 3.63 5.98 -8.23
N SER A 71 4.52 6.36 -9.16
CA SER A 71 4.52 7.71 -9.72
C SER A 71 3.25 8.02 -10.50
N ASP A 72 2.75 7.06 -11.28
CA ASP A 72 1.53 7.24 -12.08
C ASP A 72 0.30 7.31 -11.17
N ALA A 73 0.24 6.51 -10.10
CA ALA A 73 -0.82 6.58 -9.11
C ALA A 73 -0.84 7.92 -8.35
N LEU A 74 0.33 8.46 -7.99
CA LEU A 74 0.43 9.76 -7.30
C LEU A 74 0.07 10.96 -8.20
N LYS A 75 0.27 10.85 -9.52
CA LYS A 75 -0.18 11.88 -10.47
C LYS A 75 -1.69 11.96 -10.59
N HIS A 76 -2.39 10.84 -10.42
CA HIS A 76 -3.85 10.79 -10.49
C HIS A 76 -4.50 11.57 -9.33
N GLU A 77 -3.89 11.62 -8.14
CA GLU A 77 -4.38 12.45 -7.02
C GLU A 77 -4.41 13.96 -7.33
N SER A 78 -3.59 14.42 -8.29
CA SER A 78 -3.49 15.86 -8.64
C SER A 78 -4.41 16.31 -9.77
N HIS A 79 -5.11 15.40 -10.48
CA HIS A 79 -5.82 15.73 -11.72
C HIS A 79 -7.34 15.48 -11.65
N ASP A 80 -7.95 15.68 -10.48
CA ASP A 80 -9.37 15.38 -10.23
C ASP A 80 -10.27 16.63 -10.09
N TYR A 81 -9.92 17.75 -10.73
CA TYR A 81 -10.79 18.94 -10.81
C TYR A 81 -10.82 19.60 -12.19
N GLU A 82 -11.08 18.82 -13.24
CA GLU A 82 -11.89 19.29 -14.38
C GLU A 82 -12.95 18.21 -14.64
N CYS A 83 -13.75 17.92 -13.62
CA CYS A 83 -14.97 17.15 -13.83
C CYS A 83 -16.00 18.09 -14.45
N ASP A 84 -16.27 17.93 -15.75
CA ASP A 84 -17.50 18.38 -16.42
C ASP A 84 -18.71 17.58 -15.90
N GLN A 85 -18.90 17.56 -14.58
CA GLN A 85 -20.00 16.86 -13.94
C GLN A 85 -21.29 17.59 -14.30
N LEU A 86 -21.99 17.10 -15.32
CA LEU A 86 -23.35 17.53 -15.65
C LEU A 86 -24.24 17.33 -14.42
N ASN A 87 -25.00 18.37 -14.06
CA ASN A 87 -25.96 18.30 -12.97
C ASN A 87 -26.97 17.19 -13.26
N LEU A 88 -26.94 16.13 -12.45
CA LEU A 88 -27.85 14.99 -12.55
C LEU A 88 -29.30 15.33 -12.15
N PHE A 89 -29.52 16.54 -11.65
CA PHE A 89 -30.80 16.98 -11.09
C PHE A 89 -31.35 18.27 -11.74
N ASP A 90 -30.82 18.67 -12.90
CA ASP A 90 -31.55 19.58 -13.81
C ASP A 90 -32.49 18.79 -14.73
#